data_AF-A0A2R6MFV6-F1
#
_entry.id   AF-A0A2R6MFV6-F1
#
_cell.length_a   1.000
_cell.length_b   1.000
_cell.length_c   1.000
_cell.angle_alpha   90.00
_cell.angle_beta   90.00
_cell.angle_gamma   90.00
#
_symmetry.space_group_name_H-M   'P 1'
#
loop_
_entity.id
_entity.type
_entity.pdbx_description
1 polymer ?
#
loop_
_entity_poly.entity_id
_entity_poly.type
_entity_poly.pdbx_seq_one_letter_code
_entity_poly.pdbx_strand_id
1 'polypeptide(L)' 'MNDCPYCDRTFTDETYRDLHRGHRHGPQLSTRERAAFERAYQQEEDEITLFRYKALGLLVLVYFGFLLAYAFSL' A
#
# COMPACT_ATOMS: atom_id res chain seq x y z
N MET A 1 19.43 10.71 -6.86
CA MET A 1 19.97 10.33 -5.55
C MET A 1 18.86 10.43 -4.53
N ASN A 2 18.46 9.31 -3.93
CA ASN A 2 17.36 9.26 -2.96
C ASN A 2 17.92 9.19 -1.54
N ASP A 3 18.88 10.06 -1.25
CA ASP A 3 19.46 10.20 0.07
C ASP A 3 18.51 10.94 0.99
N CYS A 4 18.46 10.52 2.25
CA CYS A 4 17.73 11.25 3.28
C CYS A 4 18.54 12.50 3.69
N PRO A 5 17.93 13.69 3.79
CA PRO A 5 18.64 14.89 4.24
C PRO A 5 18.86 14.94 5.76
N TYR A 6 18.19 14.07 6.52
CA TYR A 6 18.27 14.00 7.99
C TYR A 6 19.18 12.87 8.48
N CYS A 7 19.51 11.91 7.62
CA CYS A 7 20.41 10.82 7.92
C CYS A 7 21.16 10.42 6.65
N ASP A 8 22.41 9.98 6.78
CA ASP A 8 23.28 9.67 5.63
C ASP A 8 22.94 8.32 4.96
N ARG A 9 21.64 7.98 4.88
CA ARG A 9 21.13 6.75 4.26
C ARG A 9 20.63 7.01 2.86
N THR A 10 21.12 6.20 1.93
CA THR A 10 20.67 6.13 0.55
C THR A 10 19.56 5.08 0.43
N PHE A 11 18.47 5.45 -0.26
CA PHE A 11 17.39 4.54 -0.60
C PHE A 11 17.38 4.23 -2.09
N THR A 12 16.86 3.07 -2.46
CA THR A 12 16.69 2.68 -3.87
C THR A 12 15.56 3.46 -4.54
N ASP A 13 14.54 3.85 -3.78
CA ASP A 13 13.33 4.54 -4.26
C ASP A 13 13.04 5.80 -3.41
N GLU A 14 12.42 6.80 -4.03
CA GLU A 14 11.97 8.03 -3.38
C GLU A 14 10.84 7.74 -2.37
N THR A 15 9.98 6.79 -2.69
CA THR A 15 8.86 6.34 -1.84
C THR A 15 9.37 5.79 -0.52
N TYR A 16 10.39 4.92 -0.56
CA TYR A 16 11.00 4.35 0.65
C TYR A 16 11.71 5.41 1.51
N ARG A 17 12.36 6.38 0.87
CA ARG A 17 12.97 7.51 1.59
C ARG A 17 11.91 8.33 2.31
N ASP A 18 10.79 8.60 1.65
CA ASP A 18 9.73 9.44 2.19
C ASP A 18 8.99 8.71 3.33
N LEU A 19 8.74 7.40 3.21
CA LEU A 19 8.26 6.54 4.30
C LEU A 19 9.19 6.56 5.51
N HIS A 20 10.49 6.39 5.28
CA HIS A 20 11.51 6.43 6.31
C HIS A 20 11.51 7.77 7.05
N ARG A 21 11.40 8.87 6.31
CA ARG A 21 11.40 10.22 6.86
C ARG A 21 10.20 10.44 7.78
N GLY A 22 9.01 10.02 7.36
CA GLY A 22 7.80 10.01 8.20
C GLY A 22 7.99 9.25 9.52
N HIS A 23 8.50 8.01 9.43
CA HIS A 23 8.64 7.13 10.59
C HIS A 23 9.77 7.49 11.56
N ARG A 24 10.92 7.98 11.07
CA ARG A 24 12.11 8.25 11.90
C ARG A 24 12.33 9.73 12.21
N HIS A 25 11.84 10.63 11.36
CA HIS A 25 12.07 12.08 11.45
C HIS A 25 10.76 12.87 11.49
N GLY A 26 9.64 12.20 11.81
CA GLY A 26 8.31 12.75 12.07
C GLY A 26 8.27 14.18 12.67
N PRO A 27 8.99 14.43 13.78
CA PRO A 27 8.98 15.71 14.48
C PRO A 27 9.69 16.87 13.75
N GLN A 28 10.58 16.56 12.79
CA GLN A 28 11.45 17.52 12.10
C GLN A 28 11.03 17.76 10.64
N LEU A 29 9.94 17.12 10.20
CA LEU A 29 9.40 17.25 8.85
C LEU A 29 8.73 18.59 8.63
N SER A 30 9.06 19.22 7.50
CA SER A 30 8.26 20.32 6.97
C SER A 30 6.91 19.84 6.43
N THR A 31 5.96 20.77 6.27
CA THR A 31 4.62 20.48 5.76
C THR A 31 4.64 19.81 4.37
N ARG A 32 5.58 20.18 3.50
CA ARG A 32 5.73 19.52 2.18
C ARG A 32 6.17 18.07 2.30
N GLU A 33 7.07 17.79 3.23
CA GLU A 33 7.61 16.43 3.41
C GLU A 33 6.59 15.52 4.11
N ARG A 34 5.78 16.08 5.01
CA ARG A 34 4.61 15.37 5.56
C ARG A 34 3.59 15.01 4.47
N ALA A 35 3.33 15.91 3.53
CA ALA A 35 2.44 15.63 2.39
C ALA A 35 3.04 14.59 1.42
N ALA A 36 4.36 14.53 1.27
CA ALA A 36 5.03 13.49 0.50
C ALA A 36 4.91 12.11 1.17
N PHE A 37 5.14 12.05 2.49
CA PHE A 37 4.91 10.85 3.29
C PHE A 37 3.47 10.35 3.18
N GLU A 38 2.49 11.22 3.38
CA GLU A 38 1.07 10.84 3.32
C GLU A 38 0.71 10.27 1.95
N ARG A 39 1.19 10.87 0.86
CA ARG A 39 0.93 10.34 -0.49
C ARG A 39 1.57 8.97 -0.73
N ALA A 40 2.82 8.78 -0.28
CA ALA A 40 3.49 7.49 -0.38
C ALA A 40 2.75 6.41 0.44
N TYR A 41 2.30 6.77 1.64
CA TYR A 41 1.54 5.89 2.52
C TYR A 41 0.18 5.49 1.92
N GLN A 42 -0.56 6.45 1.37
CA GLN A 42 -1.83 6.20 0.69
C GLN A 42 -1.67 5.32 -0.56
N GLN A 43 -0.59 5.51 -1.34
CA GLN A 43 -0.29 4.64 -2.48
C GLN A 43 -0.03 3.19 -2.06
N GLU A 44 0.72 2.96 -0.98
CA GLU A 44 0.93 1.60 -0.45
C GLU A 44 -0.39 0.98 0.05
N GLU A 45 -1.24 1.76 0.73
CA GLU A 45 -2.54 1.26 1.22
C GLU A 45 -3.52 0.92 0.10
N ASP A 46 -3.55 1.72 -0.97
CA ASP A 46 -4.42 1.48 -2.14
C ASP A 46 -4.05 0.17 -2.86
N GLU A 47 -2.76 -0.11 -3.02
CA GLU A 47 -2.28 -1.36 -3.64
C GLU A 47 -2.66 -2.59 -2.80
N ILE A 48 -2.48 -2.52 -1.48
CA ILE A 48 -2.85 -3.60 -0.55
C ILE A 48 -4.37 -3.80 -0.54
N THR A 49 -5.14 -2.71 -0.55
CA THR A 49 -6.60 -2.74 -0.53
C THR A 49 -7.16 -3.37 -1.80
N LEU A 50 -6.62 -3.00 -2.96
CA LEU A 50 -7.02 -3.57 -4.25
C LEU A 50 -6.71 -5.07 -4.33
N PHE A 51 -5.55 -5.51 -3.81
CA PHE A 51 -5.22 -6.93 -3.73
C PHE A 51 -6.22 -7.70 -2.87
N ARG A 52 -6.57 -7.16 -1.69
CA ARG A 52 -7.58 -7.76 -0.80
C ARG A 52 -8.96 -7.87 -1.48
N TYR A 53 -9.40 -6.82 -2.17
CA TYR A 53 -10.67 -6.85 -2.91
C TYR A 53 -10.67 -7.86 -4.06
N LYS A 54 -9.56 -8.01 -4.79
CA LYS A 54 -9.43 -9.05 -5.82
C LYS A 54 -9.50 -10.46 -5.23
N ALA A 55 -8.81 -10.72 -4.12
CA ALA A 55 -8.85 -12.00 -3.43
C ALA A 55 -10.27 -12.33 -2.91
N LEU A 56 -10.94 -11.34 -2.30
CA LEU A 56 -12.33 -11.49 -1.85
C LEU A 56 -13.29 -11.75 -3.02
N GLY A 57 -13.16 -10.99 -4.11
CA GLY A 57 -13.98 -11.16 -5.32
C GLY A 57 -13.81 -12.54 -5.94
N LEU A 58 -12.56 -13.04 -6.03
CA LEU A 58 -12.30 -14.40 -6.50
C LEU A 58 -12.97 -15.46 -5.62
N LEU A 59 -12.86 -15.33 -4.29
CA LEU A 59 -13.48 -16.26 -3.34
C LEU A 59 -15.00 -16.28 -3.49
N VAL A 60 -15.63 -15.11 -3.62
CA VAL A 60 -17.07 -14.98 -3.86
C VAL A 60 -17.45 -15.68 -5.18
N LEU A 61 -16.73 -15.42 -6.28
CA LEU A 61 -17.02 -16.05 -7.57
C LEU A 61 -16.89 -17.57 -7.52
N VAL A 62 -15.87 -18.09 -6.84
CA VAL A 62 -15.67 -19.54 -6.66
C VAL A 62 -16.83 -20.13 -5.86
N TYR A 63 -17.18 -19.53 -4.73
CA TYR A 63 -18.28 -19.99 -3.88
C TYR A 63 -19.62 -20.00 -4.62
N PHE A 64 -19.95 -18.90 -5.32
CA PHE A 64 -21.17 -18.84 -6.12
C PHE A 64 -21.14 -19.83 -7.29
N GLY A 65 -19.99 -20.02 -7.93
CA GLY A 65 -19.82 -21.04 -8.96
C GLY A 65 -20.13 -22.45 -8.44
N PHE A 66 -19.65 -22.79 -7.24
CA PHE A 66 -19.99 -24.04 -6.56
C PHE A 66 -21.48 -24.13 -6.21
N LEU A 67 -22.09 -23.05 -5.68
CA LEU A 67 -23.52 -23.02 -5.38
C LEU A 67 -24.38 -23.24 -6.63
N LEU A 68 -24.04 -22.59 -7.74
CA LEU A 68 -24.73 -22.76 -9.02
C LEU A 68 -24.56 -24.18 -9.54
N ALA A 69 -23.34 -24.74 -9.53
CA ALA A 69 -23.09 -26.11 -9.95
C ALA A 69 -23.90 -27.12 -9.11
N TYR A 70 -23.98 -26.91 -7.79
CA TYR A 70 -24.82 -27.73 -6.92
C TYR A 70 -26.30 -27.57 -7.24
N ALA A 71 -26.79 -26.34 -7.43
CA ALA A 71 -28.19 -26.06 -7.76
C ALA A 71 -28.61 -26.63 -9.12
N PHE A 72 -27.72 -26.63 -10.13
CA PHE A 72 -27.97 -27.27 -11.43
C PHE A 72 -27.84 -28.79 -11.40
N SER A 73 -27.11 -29.34 -10.42
CA SER A 73 -26.94 -30.80 -10.23
C SER A 73 -28.05 -31.44 -9.40
N LEU A 74 -28.88 -30.63 -8.73
CA LEU A 74 -30.03 -31.06 -7.91
C LEU A 74 -31.30 -31.13 -8.77
#